data_AF-A0A8T4RKQ0-F1
#
_entry.id   AF-A0A8T4RKQ0-F1
#
_cell.length_a   1.000
_cell.length_b   1.000
_cell.length_c   1.000
_cell.angle_alpha   90.00
_cell.angle_beta   90.00
_cell.angle_gamma   90.00
#
_symmetry.space_group_name_H-M   'P 1'
#
loop_
_entity.id
_entity.type
_entity.pdbx_description
1 polymer ?
#
loop_
_entity_poly.entity_id
_entity_poly.type
_entity_poly.pdbx_seq_one_letter_code
_entity_poly.pdbx_strand_id
1 'polypeptide(L)'
;MKKLLKILGLIVIVFILLVLGLSLFSWLRYGPVAIFGHKGISITLPYQNEHEPNMMLPLGEKEEVHPEGHPGIDFQWDYAAPLIATFDGTITSITNEIDENEPVLYVMLKNGEYTSAYKELDSLGPGIQKGSRVSQGDIIGYPHCINFTDGGGHIGCQLHWEFGYESFPGFIRLCPLTYFNTDALTRINVLWERVKLGHPNPTGQMICNEDYYGKDE
;
A
#
# COMPACT_ATOMS: atom_id res chain seq x y z
N MET A 1 -36.08 50.04 1.44
CA MET A 1 -35.84 49.13 2.58
C MET A 1 -36.43 47.73 2.38
N LYS A 2 -37.74 47.53 2.18
CA LYS A 2 -38.34 46.17 2.04
C LYS A 2 -37.80 45.31 0.90
N LYS A 3 -37.50 45.89 -0.28
CA LYS A 3 -36.87 45.16 -1.41
C LYS A 3 -35.44 44.71 -1.10
N LEU A 4 -34.68 45.54 -0.39
CA LEU A 4 -33.29 45.24 0.00
C LEU A 4 -33.25 44.07 1.00
N LEU A 5 -34.14 44.06 2.01
CA LEU A 5 -34.26 42.94 2.95
C LEU A 5 -34.62 41.61 2.26
N LYS A 6 -35.48 41.65 1.24
CA LYS A 6 -35.85 40.44 0.48
C LYS A 6 -34.68 39.86 -0.31
N ILE A 7 -33.88 40.73 -0.94
CA ILE A 7 -32.69 40.32 -1.70
C ILE A 7 -31.64 39.74 -0.73
N LEU A 8 -31.42 40.40 0.41
CA LEU A 8 -30.49 39.91 1.43
C LEU A 8 -30.91 38.54 1.98
N GLY A 9 -32.21 38.37 2.26
CA GLY A 9 -32.76 37.09 2.71
C GLY A 9 -32.57 35.97 1.69
N LEU A 10 -32.75 36.26 0.40
CA LEU A 10 -32.55 35.27 -0.66
C LEU A 10 -31.08 34.85 -0.77
N ILE A 11 -30.14 35.79 -0.68
CA ILE A 11 -28.69 35.50 -0.71
C ILE A 11 -28.30 34.60 0.48
N VAL A 12 -28.80 34.88 1.68
CA VAL A 12 -28.54 34.07 2.87
C VAL A 12 -29.07 32.63 2.69
N ILE A 13 -30.28 32.47 2.15
CA ILE A 13 -30.86 31.15 1.88
C ILE A 13 -30.02 30.37 0.86
N VAL A 14 -29.62 31.01 -0.24
CA VAL A 14 -28.77 30.37 -1.26
C VAL A 14 -27.43 29.95 -0.67
N PHE A 15 -26.81 30.81 0.15
CA PHE A 15 -25.54 30.49 0.82
C PHE A 15 -25.68 29.31 1.79
N ILE A 16 -26.75 29.27 2.60
CA ILE A 16 -27.02 28.14 3.50
C ILE A 16 -27.21 26.84 2.70
N LEU A 17 -27.97 26.87 1.61
CA LEU A 17 -28.17 25.70 0.75
C LEU A 17 -26.86 25.24 0.09
N LEU A 18 -25.96 26.16 -0.27
CA LEU A 18 -24.64 25.85 -0.81
C LEU A 18 -23.74 25.20 0.25
N VAL A 19 -23.71 25.74 1.47
CA VAL A 19 -22.93 25.17 2.58
C VAL A 19 -23.47 23.80 2.98
N LEU A 20 -24.80 23.65 3.06
CA LEU A 20 -25.45 22.36 3.33
C LEU A 20 -25.24 21.36 2.18
N GLY A 21 -25.23 21.83 0.94
CA GLY A 21 -24.93 20.99 -0.23
C GLY A 21 -23.48 20.52 -0.24
N LEU A 22 -22.53 21.39 0.09
CA LEU A 22 -21.11 21.05 0.22
C LEU A 22 -20.84 20.14 1.41
N SER A 23 -21.50 20.36 2.55
CA SER A 23 -21.38 19.50 3.72
C SER A 23 -22.04 18.14 3.48
N LEU A 24 -23.21 18.08 2.83
CA LEU A 24 -23.85 16.83 2.44
C LEU A 24 -23.03 16.09 1.38
N PHE A 25 -22.42 16.78 0.43
CA PHE A 25 -21.52 16.16 -0.56
C PHE A 25 -20.24 15.63 0.10
N SER A 26 -19.65 16.40 1.01
CA SER A 26 -18.52 15.95 1.84
C SER A 26 -18.93 14.77 2.71
N TRP A 27 -20.13 14.78 3.29
CA TRP A 27 -20.62 13.70 4.14
C TRP A 27 -21.02 12.47 3.32
N LEU A 28 -21.57 12.60 2.12
CA LEU A 28 -21.82 11.46 1.23
C LEU A 28 -20.51 10.84 0.71
N ARG A 29 -19.45 11.66 0.57
CA ARG A 29 -18.14 11.22 0.09
C ARG A 29 -17.25 10.64 1.20
N TYR A 30 -17.32 11.18 2.40
CA TYR A 30 -16.40 10.88 3.51
C TYR A 30 -17.10 10.46 4.81
N GLY A 31 -18.40 10.75 4.98
CA GLY A 31 -19.18 10.42 6.18
C GLY A 31 -19.46 8.92 6.37
N PRO A 32 -19.72 8.11 5.31
CA PRO A 32 -19.78 6.66 5.45
C PRO A 32 -18.49 6.04 6.01
N VAL A 33 -17.34 6.59 5.65
CA VAL A 33 -16.01 6.09 6.08
C VAL A 33 -15.82 6.25 7.59
N ALA A 34 -16.36 7.32 8.19
CA ALA A 34 -16.15 7.63 9.61
C ALA A 34 -17.14 6.95 10.58
N ILE A 35 -18.24 6.33 10.09
CA ILE A 35 -19.36 5.85 10.94
C ILE A 35 -19.53 4.32 10.87
N PHE A 36 -19.11 3.69 9.78
CA PHE A 36 -19.07 2.24 9.69
C PHE A 36 -17.64 1.78 10.00
N GLY A 37 -17.35 1.51 11.27
CA GLY A 37 -16.07 0.93 11.70
C GLY A 37 -15.63 -0.21 10.76
N HIS A 38 -14.34 -0.24 10.44
CA HIS A 38 -13.70 -1.01 9.38
C HIS A 38 -14.25 -2.42 9.25
N LYS A 39 -15.26 -2.57 8.39
CA LYS A 39 -15.65 -3.86 7.85
C LYS A 39 -14.92 -4.02 6.52
N GLY A 40 -14.17 -5.10 6.39
CA GLY A 40 -14.43 -5.95 5.23
C GLY A 40 -13.39 -5.97 4.14
N ILE A 41 -12.13 -6.19 4.48
CA ILE A 41 -11.25 -6.95 3.59
C ILE A 41 -10.34 -7.86 4.42
N SER A 42 -10.09 -9.06 3.91
CA SER A 42 -9.09 -9.97 4.46
C SER A 42 -8.04 -10.17 3.40
N ILE A 43 -6.80 -9.78 3.70
CA ILE A 43 -5.71 -9.77 2.72
C ILE A 43 -4.73 -10.91 2.99
N THR A 44 -4.01 -11.32 1.95
CA THR A 44 -2.86 -12.23 2.06
C THR A 44 -1.54 -11.46 1.85
N LEU A 45 -0.41 -12.15 2.00
CA LEU A 45 0.91 -11.61 1.65
C LEU A 45 1.06 -11.43 0.14
N PRO A 46 1.90 -10.50 -0.34
CA PRO A 46 2.07 -10.24 -1.78
C PRO A 46 2.89 -11.32 -2.51
N TYR A 47 3.07 -12.49 -1.91
CA TYR A 47 3.80 -13.65 -2.45
C TYR A 47 3.15 -14.96 -2.00
N GLN A 48 3.36 -16.02 -2.78
CA GLN A 48 2.81 -17.36 -2.48
C GLN A 48 3.56 -18.03 -1.33
N ASN A 49 2.95 -19.06 -0.74
CA ASN A 49 3.47 -19.77 0.44
C ASN A 49 4.82 -20.45 0.17
N GLU A 50 5.04 -20.87 -1.07
CA GLU A 50 6.25 -21.54 -1.54
C GLU A 50 7.41 -20.57 -1.78
N HIS A 51 7.15 -19.26 -1.75
CA HIS A 51 8.07 -18.20 -2.10
C HIS A 51 8.34 -17.26 -0.90
N GLU A 52 8.64 -17.83 0.27
CA GLU A 52 9.04 -17.06 1.44
C GLU A 52 10.32 -16.23 1.18
N PRO A 53 10.32 -14.92 1.49
CA PRO A 53 11.49 -14.06 1.37
C PRO A 53 12.66 -14.51 2.25
N ASN A 54 13.88 -14.15 1.84
CA ASN A 54 15.08 -14.32 2.64
C ASN A 54 15.26 -13.18 3.64
N MET A 55 14.83 -11.97 3.27
CA MET A 55 14.89 -10.76 4.10
C MET A 55 13.57 -9.98 4.00
N MET A 56 13.30 -9.17 5.03
CA MET A 56 12.28 -8.13 4.98
C MET A 56 12.73 -6.88 5.72
N LEU A 57 12.33 -5.71 5.22
CA LEU A 57 12.46 -4.43 5.91
C LEU A 57 11.07 -3.97 6.38
N PRO A 58 10.85 -3.74 7.68
CA PRO A 58 9.52 -3.43 8.18
C PRO A 58 9.08 -1.99 7.90
N LEU A 59 7.76 -1.78 7.90
CA LEU A 59 7.15 -0.47 7.74
C LEU A 59 7.56 0.46 8.89
N GLY A 60 8.05 1.65 8.55
CA GLY A 60 8.53 2.64 9.51
C GLY A 60 9.94 2.41 10.05
N GLU A 61 10.66 1.37 9.59
CA GLU A 61 12.06 1.18 9.95
C GLU A 61 12.91 2.38 9.49
N LYS A 62 13.74 2.94 10.35
CA LYS A 62 14.59 4.06 9.95
C LYS A 62 15.88 3.57 9.33
N GLU A 63 16.14 4.05 8.14
CA GLU A 63 17.39 3.80 7.42
C GLU A 63 18.09 5.13 7.12
N GLU A 64 19.34 5.08 6.65
CA GLU A 64 20.05 6.29 6.23
C GLU A 64 19.32 7.00 5.08
N VAL A 65 18.72 6.23 4.17
CA VAL A 65 17.97 6.74 3.01
C VAL A 65 16.57 7.23 3.40
N HIS A 66 15.97 6.61 4.42
CA HIS A 66 14.63 6.92 4.94
C HIS A 66 14.66 7.23 6.45
N PRO A 67 15.21 8.39 6.86
CA PRO A 67 15.31 8.76 8.28
C PRO A 67 13.93 9.00 8.94
N GLU A 68 12.90 9.28 8.15
CA GLU A 68 11.50 9.40 8.58
C GLU A 68 10.80 8.05 8.81
N GLY A 69 11.40 6.95 8.37
CA GLY A 69 10.83 5.61 8.46
C GLY A 69 10.38 5.07 7.11
N HIS A 70 10.71 3.81 6.86
CA HIS A 70 10.53 3.12 5.60
C HIS A 70 9.06 3.13 5.15
N PRO A 71 8.73 3.65 3.95
CA PRO A 71 7.35 3.88 3.53
C PRO A 71 6.69 2.66 2.87
N GLY A 72 6.93 1.47 3.41
CA GLY A 72 6.41 0.20 2.90
C GLY A 72 6.99 -0.98 3.67
N ILE A 73 6.70 -2.18 3.23
CA ILE A 73 7.43 -3.37 3.65
C ILE A 73 8.20 -3.86 2.45
N ASP A 74 9.51 -3.99 2.59
CA ASP A 74 10.33 -4.62 1.55
C ASP A 74 10.41 -6.11 1.80
N PHE A 75 10.33 -6.87 0.71
CA PHE A 75 10.56 -8.29 0.68
C PHE A 75 11.67 -8.58 -0.33
N GLN A 76 12.65 -9.39 0.07
CA GLN A 76 13.79 -9.71 -0.79
C GLN A 76 14.01 -11.21 -0.96
N TRP A 77 14.36 -11.60 -2.19
CA TRP A 77 14.65 -12.96 -2.60
C TRP A 77 15.96 -13.03 -3.38
N ASP A 78 16.53 -14.23 -3.49
CA ASP A 78 17.67 -14.55 -4.37
C ASP A 78 17.26 -14.98 -5.78
N TYR A 79 15.97 -14.85 -6.11
CA TYR A 79 15.37 -15.12 -7.42
C TYR A 79 14.10 -14.29 -7.62
N ALA A 80 13.62 -14.17 -8.86
CA ALA A 80 12.39 -13.45 -9.19
C ALA A 80 11.14 -14.23 -8.74
N ALA A 81 10.73 -14.06 -7.49
CA ALA A 81 9.53 -14.68 -6.93
C ALA A 81 8.23 -14.13 -7.58
N PRO A 82 7.23 -14.96 -7.89
CA PRO A 82 5.92 -14.48 -8.34
C PRO A 82 5.24 -13.62 -7.27
N LEU A 83 4.88 -12.39 -7.63
CA LEU A 83 4.12 -11.48 -6.79
C LEU A 83 2.63 -11.66 -7.07
N ILE A 84 1.83 -11.78 -6.01
CA ILE A 84 0.40 -12.09 -6.11
C ILE A 84 -0.50 -10.99 -5.57
N ALA A 85 -1.74 -10.97 -6.06
CA ALA A 85 -2.78 -10.08 -5.60
C ALA A 85 -3.11 -10.38 -4.13
N THR A 86 -2.90 -9.39 -3.25
CA THR A 86 -3.19 -9.49 -1.82
C THR A 86 -4.69 -9.57 -1.52
N PHE A 87 -5.55 -9.19 -2.47
CA PHE A 87 -7.01 -9.28 -2.37
C PHE A 87 -7.69 -9.19 -3.75
N ASP A 88 -8.96 -9.55 -3.84
CA ASP A 88 -9.76 -9.37 -5.06
C ASP A 88 -9.89 -7.89 -5.43
N GLY A 89 -9.68 -7.51 -6.68
CA GLY A 89 -9.75 -6.11 -7.05
C GLY A 89 -9.58 -5.81 -8.53
N THR A 90 -9.24 -4.56 -8.82
CA THR A 90 -8.96 -4.07 -10.17
C THR A 90 -7.63 -3.34 -10.21
N ILE A 91 -6.82 -3.60 -11.24
CA ILE A 91 -5.58 -2.86 -11.48
C ILE A 91 -5.93 -1.47 -11.99
N THR A 92 -5.69 -0.44 -11.17
CA THR A 92 -6.08 0.95 -11.48
C THR A 92 -4.96 1.75 -12.10
N SER A 93 -3.71 1.41 -11.80
CA SER A 93 -2.52 2.09 -12.31
C SER A 93 -1.40 1.10 -12.62
N ILE A 94 -0.67 1.40 -13.69
CA ILE A 94 0.62 0.82 -14.04
C ILE A 94 1.46 1.98 -14.56
N THR A 95 2.54 2.31 -13.86
CA THR A 95 3.45 3.40 -14.21
C THR A 95 4.88 2.90 -14.32
N ASN A 96 5.66 3.50 -15.21
CA ASN A 96 7.10 3.29 -15.25
C ASN A 96 7.76 4.35 -14.38
N GLU A 97 8.68 3.94 -13.53
CA GLU A 97 9.56 4.79 -12.76
C GLU A 97 11.03 4.41 -13.03
N ILE A 98 11.96 5.19 -12.49
CA ILE A 98 13.39 4.91 -12.59
C ILE A 98 13.89 4.61 -11.18
N ASP A 99 14.47 3.43 -11.01
CA ASP A 99 15.14 3.00 -9.79
C ASP A 99 16.56 2.53 -10.13
N GLU A 100 17.56 3.00 -9.39
CA GLU A 100 18.99 2.78 -9.68
C GLU A 100 19.44 3.00 -11.15
N ASN A 101 18.73 3.88 -11.89
CA ASN A 101 18.87 4.14 -13.34
C ASN A 101 18.25 3.08 -14.28
N GLU A 102 17.59 2.07 -13.75
CA GLU A 102 16.83 1.08 -14.51
C GLU A 102 15.31 1.40 -14.46
N PRO A 103 14.58 1.13 -15.55
CA PRO A 103 13.13 1.33 -15.56
C PRO A 103 12.43 0.22 -14.77
N VAL A 104 11.62 0.60 -13.78
CA VAL A 104 10.81 -0.31 -12.98
C VAL A 104 9.32 0.02 -13.09
N LEU A 105 8.47 -0.97 -12.81
CA LEU A 105 7.02 -0.85 -12.87
C LEU A 105 6.41 -0.68 -11.48
N TYR A 106 5.48 0.26 -11.35
CA TYR A 106 4.63 0.43 -10.18
C TYR A 106 3.19 0.11 -10.52
N VAL A 107 2.60 -0.84 -9.79
CA VAL A 107 1.25 -1.36 -10.02
C VAL A 107 0.38 -1.07 -8.82
N MET A 108 -0.82 -0.52 -9.06
CA MET A 108 -1.82 -0.30 -8.01
C MET A 108 -3.02 -1.22 -8.23
N LEU A 109 -3.32 -2.03 -7.21
CA LEU A 109 -4.50 -2.87 -7.11
C LEU A 109 -5.48 -2.26 -6.12
N LYS A 110 -6.74 -2.05 -6.53
CA LYS A 110 -7.76 -1.38 -5.72
C LYS A 110 -8.99 -2.24 -5.49
N ASN A 111 -9.54 -2.18 -4.27
CA ASN A 111 -10.86 -2.69 -3.91
C ASN A 111 -11.53 -1.74 -2.92
N GLY A 112 -12.59 -1.06 -3.37
CA GLY A 112 -13.23 0.00 -2.59
C GLY A 112 -12.26 1.15 -2.33
N GLU A 113 -12.03 1.45 -1.05
CA GLU A 113 -11.04 2.44 -0.61
C GLU A 113 -9.63 1.88 -0.49
N TYR A 114 -9.49 0.56 -0.31
CA TYR A 114 -8.21 -0.10 -0.10
C TYR A 114 -7.40 -0.21 -1.39
N THR A 115 -6.09 0.04 -1.26
CA THR A 115 -5.11 -0.07 -2.31
C THR A 115 -3.90 -0.86 -1.82
N SER A 116 -3.46 -1.81 -2.65
CA SER A 116 -2.18 -2.50 -2.54
C SER A 116 -1.29 -1.98 -3.66
N ALA A 117 -0.15 -1.39 -3.32
CA ALA A 117 0.84 -0.91 -4.28
C ALA A 117 2.02 -1.89 -4.33
N TYR A 118 2.40 -2.27 -5.54
CA TYR A 118 3.54 -3.13 -5.83
C TYR A 118 4.55 -2.29 -6.59
N LYS A 119 5.71 -2.07 -5.99
CA LYS A 119 6.77 -1.24 -6.54
C LYS A 119 7.98 -2.10 -6.89
N GLU A 120 8.84 -1.56 -7.76
CA GLU A 120 10.08 -2.21 -8.18
C GLU A 120 9.80 -3.52 -8.93
N LEU A 121 8.85 -3.53 -9.88
CA LEU A 121 8.59 -4.70 -10.72
C LEU A 121 9.37 -4.62 -12.03
N ASP A 122 10.01 -5.72 -12.42
CA ASP A 122 10.60 -5.86 -13.76
C ASP A 122 9.54 -6.15 -14.83
N SER A 123 8.51 -6.91 -14.44
CA SER A 123 7.51 -7.37 -15.41
C SER A 123 6.15 -7.64 -14.76
N LEU A 124 5.12 -7.55 -15.61
CA LEU A 124 3.74 -7.85 -15.24
C LEU A 124 3.43 -9.34 -15.43
N GLY A 125 2.49 -9.83 -14.63
CA GLY A 125 1.93 -11.16 -14.77
C GLY A 125 1.17 -11.32 -16.08
N PRO A 126 0.95 -12.56 -16.56
CA PRO A 126 0.22 -12.80 -17.80
C PRO A 126 -1.19 -12.17 -17.78
N GLY A 127 -1.49 -11.32 -18.76
CA GLY A 127 -2.81 -10.68 -18.90
C GLY A 127 -3.06 -9.51 -17.93
N ILE A 128 -2.08 -9.12 -17.12
CA ILE A 128 -2.17 -7.95 -16.27
C ILE A 128 -2.01 -6.68 -17.11
N GLN A 129 -3.01 -5.82 -17.04
CA GLN A 129 -3.02 -4.49 -17.62
C GLN A 129 -3.92 -3.58 -16.79
N LYS A 130 -3.84 -2.27 -17.00
CA LYS A 130 -4.78 -1.33 -16.38
C LYS A 130 -6.23 -1.72 -16.75
N GLY A 131 -7.07 -1.83 -15.74
CA GLY A 131 -8.47 -2.27 -15.84
C GLY A 131 -8.68 -3.78 -15.66
N SER A 132 -7.61 -4.61 -15.61
CA SER A 132 -7.73 -6.04 -15.32
C SER A 132 -8.37 -6.26 -13.95
N ARG A 133 -9.32 -7.20 -13.89
CA ARG A 133 -9.84 -7.74 -12.62
C ARG A 133 -8.99 -8.94 -12.23
N VAL A 134 -8.64 -9.00 -10.95
CA VAL A 134 -7.84 -10.08 -10.38
C VAL A 134 -8.52 -10.59 -9.11
N SER A 135 -8.30 -11.85 -8.81
CA SER A 135 -8.66 -12.49 -7.54
C SER A 135 -7.43 -12.61 -6.64
N GLN A 136 -7.64 -12.66 -5.33
CA GLN A 136 -6.59 -12.91 -4.36
C GLN A 136 -5.78 -14.17 -4.76
N GLY A 137 -4.47 -14.03 -4.84
CA GLY A 137 -3.57 -15.11 -5.30
C GLY A 137 -3.20 -15.09 -6.78
N ASP A 138 -3.89 -14.31 -7.62
CA ASP A 138 -3.50 -14.13 -9.02
C ASP A 138 -2.14 -13.43 -9.14
N ILE A 139 -1.30 -13.86 -10.09
CA ILE A 139 0.03 -13.26 -10.31
C ILE A 139 -0.12 -11.85 -10.87
N ILE A 140 0.43 -10.87 -10.15
CA ILE A 140 0.51 -9.45 -10.56
C ILE A 140 1.77 -9.19 -11.38
N GLY A 141 2.88 -9.82 -11.04
CA GLY A 141 4.16 -9.57 -11.70
C GLY A 141 5.34 -10.25 -11.00
N TYR A 142 6.53 -9.75 -11.31
CA TYR A 142 7.80 -10.24 -10.81
C TYR A 142 8.69 -9.06 -10.38
N PRO A 143 9.42 -9.18 -9.27
CA PRO A 143 10.26 -8.12 -8.72
C PRO A 143 11.43 -7.79 -9.64
N HIS A 144 11.95 -6.57 -9.51
CA HIS A 144 13.20 -6.14 -10.11
C HIS A 144 14.36 -6.87 -9.45
N CYS A 145 15.29 -7.38 -10.26
CA CYS A 145 16.42 -8.17 -9.80
C CYS A 145 17.77 -7.58 -10.25
N ILE A 146 18.67 -7.38 -9.28
CA ILE A 146 20.01 -6.86 -9.52
C ILE A 146 21.03 -7.98 -9.27
N ASN A 147 22.04 -8.05 -10.13
CA ASN A 147 23.21 -8.90 -9.91
C ASN A 147 24.25 -8.12 -9.11
N PHE A 148 24.45 -8.49 -7.86
CA PHE A 148 25.50 -7.90 -7.02
C PHE A 148 26.87 -8.44 -7.43
N THR A 149 27.75 -7.52 -7.82
CA THR A 149 29.12 -7.82 -8.25
C THR A 149 30.14 -7.66 -7.12
N ASP A 150 29.72 -7.71 -5.86
CA ASP A 150 30.53 -7.50 -4.65
C ASP A 150 31.54 -8.64 -4.34
N GLY A 151 31.86 -9.46 -5.35
CA GLY A 151 32.78 -10.58 -5.26
C GLY A 151 32.12 -11.93 -4.95
N GLY A 152 30.83 -11.93 -4.52
CA GLY A 152 30.05 -13.15 -4.29
C GLY A 152 29.22 -13.61 -5.48
N GLY A 153 28.88 -12.70 -6.41
CA GLY A 153 28.08 -13.01 -7.59
C GLY A 153 26.71 -13.56 -7.21
N HIS A 154 25.90 -12.75 -6.53
CA HIS A 154 24.57 -13.14 -6.08
C HIS A 154 23.49 -12.24 -6.66
N ILE A 155 22.29 -12.79 -6.83
CA ILE A 155 21.11 -12.04 -7.26
C ILE A 155 20.38 -11.58 -6.01
N GLY A 156 19.94 -10.34 -5.99
CA GLY A 156 18.89 -9.90 -5.07
C GLY A 156 17.74 -9.28 -5.85
N CYS A 157 16.54 -9.73 -5.52
CA CYS A 157 15.31 -9.24 -6.10
C CYS A 157 14.46 -8.61 -5.00
N GLN A 158 13.90 -7.43 -5.25
CA GLN A 158 13.16 -6.67 -4.24
C GLN A 158 11.74 -6.34 -4.69
N LEU A 159 10.82 -6.40 -3.72
CA LEU A 159 9.50 -5.78 -3.81
C LEU A 159 9.37 -4.77 -2.67
N HIS A 160 9.18 -3.50 -3.01
CA HIS A 160 8.60 -2.52 -2.09
C HIS A 160 7.08 -2.61 -2.13
N TRP A 161 6.46 -3.04 -1.04
CA TRP A 161 5.01 -3.24 -0.95
C TRP A 161 4.35 -2.25 0.01
N GLU A 162 3.25 -1.63 -0.42
CA GLU A 162 2.46 -0.73 0.41
C GLU A 162 0.99 -1.16 0.49
N PHE A 163 0.38 -0.99 1.66
CA PHE A 163 -1.04 -1.16 1.87
C PHE A 163 -1.65 0.10 2.50
N GLY A 164 -2.84 0.47 2.07
CA GLY A 164 -3.51 1.67 2.54
C GLY A 164 -4.59 2.15 1.60
N TYR A 165 -4.67 3.47 1.38
CA TYR A 165 -5.65 4.06 0.47
C TYR A 165 -5.09 5.30 -0.23
N GLU A 166 -5.54 5.51 -1.47
CA GLU A 166 -5.21 6.71 -2.23
C GLU A 166 -5.90 7.94 -1.59
N SER A 167 -5.13 8.98 -1.29
CA SER A 167 -5.65 10.24 -0.73
C SER A 167 -5.04 11.40 -1.48
N PHE A 168 -5.83 12.22 -2.17
CA PHE A 168 -5.27 13.28 -3.00
C PHE A 168 -4.81 14.50 -2.16
N PRO A 169 -3.55 14.96 -2.29
CA PRO A 169 -2.45 14.38 -3.07
C PRO A 169 -1.65 13.32 -2.27
N GLY A 170 -1.48 12.11 -2.81
CA GLY A 170 -0.67 11.06 -2.18
C GLY A 170 -1.38 9.73 -1.84
N PHE A 171 -0.76 9.02 -0.89
CA PHE A 171 -1.13 7.68 -0.45
C PHE A 171 -1.02 7.62 1.08
N ILE A 172 -2.09 7.24 1.76
CA ILE A 172 -2.07 7.03 3.21
C ILE A 172 -1.82 5.55 3.46
N ARG A 173 -0.66 5.24 4.04
CA ARG A 173 -0.27 3.87 4.40
C ARG A 173 -0.87 3.47 5.72
N LEU A 174 -1.36 2.24 5.75
CA LEU A 174 -1.89 1.56 6.92
C LEU A 174 -0.94 0.43 7.32
N CYS A 175 -0.90 0.15 8.62
CA CYS A 175 -0.32 -1.08 9.13
C CYS A 175 -1.23 -2.27 8.73
N PRO A 176 -0.72 -3.26 7.99
CA PRO A 176 -1.55 -4.33 7.43
C PRO A 176 -1.90 -5.43 8.42
N LEU A 177 -1.33 -5.41 9.64
CA LEU A 177 -1.38 -6.55 10.56
C LEU A 177 -2.79 -6.99 10.95
N THR A 178 -3.72 -6.04 11.11
CA THR A 178 -5.13 -6.34 11.46
C THR A 178 -5.98 -6.74 10.25
N TYR A 179 -5.45 -6.57 9.03
CA TYR A 179 -6.11 -6.92 7.77
C TYR A 179 -5.69 -8.29 7.24
N PHE A 180 -4.49 -8.77 7.63
CA PHE A 180 -4.01 -10.08 7.22
C PHE A 180 -4.93 -11.19 7.72
N ASN A 181 -5.19 -12.16 6.84
CA ASN A 181 -5.77 -13.43 7.26
C ASN A 181 -4.81 -14.18 8.22
N THR A 182 -5.30 -15.21 8.89
CA THR A 182 -4.53 -15.93 9.93
C THR A 182 -3.23 -16.54 9.41
N ASP A 183 -3.23 -17.05 8.17
CA ASP A 183 -2.02 -17.61 7.54
C ASP A 183 -0.97 -16.52 7.30
N ALA A 184 -1.36 -15.46 6.59
CA ALA A 184 -0.51 -14.31 6.30
C ALA A 184 0.07 -13.65 7.56
N LEU A 185 -0.77 -13.45 8.58
CA LEU A 185 -0.34 -12.90 9.87
C LEU A 185 0.67 -13.81 10.57
N THR A 186 0.46 -15.12 10.53
CA THR A 186 1.39 -16.08 11.14
C THR A 186 2.73 -16.05 10.39
N ARG A 187 2.68 -16.12 9.06
CA ARG A 187 3.87 -16.16 8.19
C ARG A 187 4.73 -14.91 8.31
N ILE A 188 4.12 -13.72 8.27
CA ILE A 188 4.90 -12.48 8.39
C ILE A 188 5.55 -12.32 9.76
N ASN A 189 4.91 -12.77 10.84
CA ASN A 189 5.53 -12.77 12.17
C ASN A 189 6.70 -13.76 12.24
N VAL A 190 6.56 -14.96 11.69
CA VAL A 190 7.65 -15.95 11.64
C VAL A 190 8.82 -15.44 10.79
N LEU A 191 8.53 -14.83 9.64
CA LEU A 191 9.53 -14.17 8.80
C LEU A 191 10.26 -13.08 9.58
N TRP A 192 9.53 -12.18 10.24
CA TRP A 192 10.13 -11.08 11.00
C TRP A 192 11.02 -11.58 12.13
N GLU A 193 10.56 -12.52 12.95
CA GLU A 193 11.37 -13.09 14.03
C GLU A 193 12.65 -13.76 13.52
N ARG A 194 12.59 -14.40 12.34
CA ARG A 194 13.77 -14.98 11.68
C ARG A 194 14.76 -13.91 11.23
N VAL A 195 14.30 -12.86 10.54
CA VAL A 195 15.21 -11.87 9.91
C VAL A 195 15.73 -10.83 10.92
N LYS A 196 14.95 -10.51 11.96
CA LYS A 196 15.30 -9.51 12.99
C LYS A 196 16.60 -9.87 13.71
N LEU A 197 16.90 -11.16 13.86
CA LEU A 197 18.14 -11.63 14.48
C LEU A 197 19.38 -11.40 13.60
N GLY A 198 19.20 -11.28 12.29
CA GLY A 198 20.26 -11.01 11.32
C GLY A 198 20.33 -9.55 10.86
N HIS A 199 19.35 -8.73 11.22
CA HIS A 199 19.31 -7.32 10.83
C HIS A 199 20.37 -6.53 11.62
N PRO A 200 21.29 -5.81 10.95
CA PRO A 200 22.24 -4.96 11.65
C PRO A 200 21.51 -3.78 12.28
N ASN A 201 21.50 -3.69 13.61
CA ASN A 201 20.95 -2.56 14.38
C ASN A 201 19.52 -2.13 14.00
N PRO A 202 18.51 -3.01 14.10
CA PRO A 202 17.13 -2.60 13.86
C PRO A 202 16.74 -1.50 14.86
N THR A 203 16.34 -0.35 14.33
CA THR A 203 15.81 0.78 15.10
C THR A 203 14.38 0.48 15.57
N GLY A 204 13.62 -0.26 14.74
CA GLY A 204 12.30 -0.76 15.03
C GLY A 204 12.29 -2.20 15.56
N GLN A 205 11.39 -2.50 16.49
CA GLN A 205 11.22 -3.86 17.02
C GLN A 205 10.05 -4.62 16.37
N MET A 206 9.19 -3.91 15.64
CA MET A 206 7.89 -4.37 15.16
C MET A 206 7.83 -4.37 13.64
N ILE A 207 6.81 -5.01 13.06
CA ILE A 207 6.56 -4.99 11.61
C ILE A 207 6.03 -3.61 11.15
N CYS A 208 5.35 -2.89 12.04
CA CYS A 208 4.92 -1.50 11.85
C CYS A 208 5.50 -0.67 13.00
N ASN A 209 6.39 0.26 12.69
CA ASN A 209 7.10 1.11 13.66
C ASN A 209 6.66 2.57 13.56
N GLU A 210 7.00 3.33 14.61
CA GLU A 210 6.84 4.80 14.67
C GLU A 210 5.41 5.25 14.32
N ASP A 211 5.27 6.18 13.36
CA ASP A 211 3.99 6.74 12.91
C ASP A 211 3.05 5.71 12.27
N TYR A 212 3.53 4.50 11.99
CA TYR A 212 2.72 3.41 11.46
C TYR A 212 2.28 2.42 12.54
N TYR A 213 2.80 2.51 13.77
CA TYR A 213 2.35 1.66 14.86
C TYR A 213 0.89 1.98 15.23
N GLY A 214 0.02 0.96 15.16
CA GLY A 214 -1.41 1.13 15.45
C GLY A 214 -2.15 2.02 14.44
N LYS A 215 -1.55 2.25 13.26
CA LYS A 215 -2.19 2.98 12.16
C LYS A 215 -2.94 2.01 11.25
N ASP A 216 -3.95 1.36 11.78
CA ASP A 216 -4.84 0.47 11.06
C ASP A 216 -6.17 1.14 10.64
N GLU A 217 -6.33 2.43 10.96
CA GLU A 217 -7.48 3.30 10.64
C GLU A 217 -7.05 4.67 10.07
#